data_AF-A0A651EZY5-F1
#
_entry.id   AF-A0A651EZY5-F1
#
_cell.length_a   1.000
_cell.length_b   1.000
_cell.length_c   1.000
_cell.angle_alpha   90.00
_cell.angle_beta   90.00
_cell.angle_gamma   90.00
#
_symmetry.space_group_name_H-M   'P 1'
#
loop_
_entity.id
_entity.type
_entity.pdbx_description
1 polymer ?
#
loop_
_entity_poly.entity_id
_entity_poly.type
_entity_poly.pdbx_seq_one_letter_code
_entity_poly.pdbx_strand_id
1 'polypeptide(L)'
;MIPRRSKARHPAVLQSFQLHHLLQFWIRISSSLWFVPLGIVFCAIVLAMMLIATDLAVGSDWTENQSLVFGVGASGARGMLSAIAGSMMTVASLTFSLTIATLATASSQYTSRLIRNFMRDRLNQFVLGYFVGLFAYCLVVLRTIRDGDESAFVPSLAVMGGLLLALLSIGVLIFFIHHIAESIQVGIILRRVTNETLRAINNMFPADVGEPAAADPVLASMRTAADPDEDVHDGYRWYTVSAQRFGYVQSLDTKDLLARAVEIDAVVRMSADIGSFVTSAGSLCEIAIASPPSEKLLDDLRSMFDIGAARTVEQDAAFGIRQIVDIGLKALPPGVSDTTTSVMCVEHLGTVLETLAARSIPDRVRAKDGKVRLIASGRSFDALTGLCLNQIRQSATANTAVMVALLNAIEAAGRQTSDDARRRTLSRHANLIATLARDSVTCPDDLAPVLTTANAVMAELNSARPHPA
;
A
#
# COMPACT_ATOMS: atom_id res chain seq x y z
N MET A 1 -5.77 -28.28 52.23
CA MET A 1 -5.27 -26.99 51.70
C MET A 1 -5.07 -27.14 50.19
N ILE A 2 -5.95 -26.54 49.40
CA ILE A 2 -5.97 -26.59 47.93
C ILE A 2 -5.63 -25.17 47.44
N PRO A 3 -4.60 -24.95 46.60
CA PRO A 3 -4.30 -23.62 46.11
C PRO A 3 -5.21 -23.26 44.92
N ARG A 4 -5.81 -22.07 45.02
CA ARG A 4 -6.72 -21.45 44.05
C ARG A 4 -6.03 -21.21 42.71
N ARG A 5 -6.62 -21.74 41.63
CA ARG A 5 -6.54 -21.16 40.27
C ARG A 5 -7.57 -20.04 40.13
N SER A 6 -7.17 -18.88 39.62
CA SER A 6 -8.02 -17.96 38.83
C SER A 6 -7.10 -16.89 38.22
N LYS A 7 -6.68 -16.99 36.95
CA LYS A 7 -7.37 -16.44 35.76
C LYS A 7 -7.88 -15.01 35.98
N ALA A 8 -7.10 -14.05 35.51
CA ALA A 8 -7.60 -12.80 34.95
C ALA A 8 -6.83 -12.56 33.63
N ARG A 9 -7.40 -13.03 32.52
CA ARG A 9 -7.01 -12.55 31.19
C ARG A 9 -7.71 -11.21 31.01
N HIS A 10 -6.96 -10.13 30.75
CA HIS A 10 -7.55 -8.83 30.43
C HIS A 10 -8.41 -8.95 29.15
N PRO A 11 -9.70 -8.57 29.19
CA PRO A 11 -10.63 -8.72 28.06
C PRO A 11 -10.28 -7.84 26.85
N ALA A 12 -9.46 -6.79 27.02
CA ALA A 12 -9.06 -5.88 25.95
C ALA A 12 -8.19 -6.53 24.85
N VAL A 13 -7.33 -7.49 25.22
CA VAL A 13 -6.36 -8.13 24.30
C VAL A 13 -7.04 -9.13 23.35
N LEU A 14 -8.12 -9.78 23.79
CA LEU A 14 -8.89 -10.70 22.94
C LEU A 14 -9.80 -9.95 21.96
N GLN A 15 -10.27 -8.76 22.33
CA GLN A 15 -11.09 -7.91 21.46
C GLN A 15 -10.28 -7.26 20.33
N SER A 16 -9.06 -6.77 20.60
CA SER A 16 -8.18 -6.21 19.57
C SER A 16 -7.74 -7.28 18.54
N PHE A 17 -7.54 -8.51 19.00
CA PHE A 17 -7.14 -9.65 18.16
C PHE A 17 -8.24 -10.11 17.20
N GLN A 18 -9.47 -10.28 17.69
CA GLN A 18 -10.64 -10.63 16.85
C GLN A 18 -10.94 -9.53 15.83
N LEU A 19 -10.82 -8.25 16.24
CA LEU A 19 -11.06 -7.12 15.35
C LEU A 19 -10.00 -7.03 14.24
N HIS A 20 -8.72 -7.28 14.55
CA HIS A 20 -7.65 -7.31 13.53
C HIS A 20 -7.85 -8.45 12.53
N HIS A 21 -8.21 -9.65 12.98
CA HIS A 21 -8.49 -10.77 12.08
C HIS A 21 -9.73 -10.54 11.21
N LEU A 22 -10.79 -9.94 11.76
CA LEU A 22 -11.99 -9.55 11.01
C LEU A 22 -11.71 -8.41 10.03
N LEU A 23 -10.90 -7.43 10.42
CA LEU A 23 -10.44 -6.36 9.53
C LEU A 23 -9.57 -6.91 8.39
N GLN A 24 -8.61 -7.79 8.68
CA GLN A 24 -7.79 -8.48 7.69
C GLN A 24 -8.63 -9.33 6.74
N PHE A 25 -9.61 -10.08 7.27
CA PHE A 25 -10.55 -10.86 6.46
C PHE A 25 -11.45 -9.98 5.60
N TRP A 26 -11.96 -8.88 6.17
CA TRP A 26 -12.76 -7.88 5.45
C TRP A 26 -11.95 -7.17 4.37
N ILE A 27 -10.69 -6.84 4.64
CA ILE A 27 -9.74 -6.31 3.66
C ILE A 27 -9.54 -7.32 2.54
N ARG A 28 -9.38 -8.61 2.87
CA ARG A 28 -9.19 -9.68 1.89
C ARG A 28 -10.43 -9.89 1.01
N ILE A 29 -11.62 -9.92 1.59
CA ILE A 29 -12.88 -10.04 0.83
C ILE A 29 -13.16 -8.78 0.00
N SER A 30 -12.98 -7.60 0.59
CA SER A 30 -13.23 -6.34 -0.08
C SER A 30 -12.16 -5.99 -1.12
N SER A 31 -11.02 -6.68 -1.11
CA SER A 31 -10.03 -6.67 -2.19
C SER A 31 -10.34 -7.63 -3.34
N SER A 32 -11.39 -8.46 -3.22
CA SER A 32 -11.85 -9.31 -4.32
C SER A 32 -12.52 -8.47 -5.40
N LEU A 33 -12.19 -8.75 -6.66
CA LEU A 33 -12.81 -8.12 -7.83
C LEU A 33 -14.32 -8.28 -7.87
N TRP A 34 -14.86 -9.34 -7.27
CA TRP A 34 -16.25 -9.78 -7.48
C TRP A 34 -17.21 -9.33 -6.40
N PHE A 35 -16.70 -8.96 -5.22
CA PHE A 35 -17.56 -8.69 -4.07
C PHE A 35 -18.45 -7.45 -4.29
N VAL A 36 -17.86 -6.34 -4.73
CA VAL A 36 -18.60 -5.10 -5.03
C VAL A 36 -19.57 -5.28 -6.22
N PRO A 37 -19.15 -5.86 -7.37
CA PRO A 37 -20.09 -6.12 -8.46
C PRO A 37 -21.29 -6.97 -8.05
N LEU A 38 -21.08 -8.05 -7.30
CA LEU A 38 -22.17 -8.91 -6.82
C LEU A 38 -23.14 -8.14 -5.90
N GLY A 39 -22.61 -7.28 -5.03
CA GLY A 39 -23.43 -6.40 -4.20
C GLY A 39 -24.29 -5.44 -5.03
N ILE A 40 -23.71 -4.82 -6.06
CA ILE A 40 -24.44 -3.90 -6.95
C ILE A 40 -25.54 -4.64 -7.74
N VAL A 41 -25.23 -5.84 -8.25
CA VAL A 41 -26.22 -6.69 -8.94
C VAL A 41 -27.38 -7.03 -8.01
N PHE A 42 -27.09 -7.42 -6.77
CA PHE A 42 -28.12 -7.69 -5.77
C PHE A 42 -28.99 -6.45 -5.51
N CYS A 43 -28.38 -5.27 -5.30
CA CYS A 43 -29.11 -4.02 -5.14
C CYS A 43 -29.99 -3.67 -6.36
N ALA A 44 -29.50 -3.91 -7.57
CA ALA A 44 -30.26 -3.67 -8.80
C ALA A 44 -31.48 -4.60 -8.91
N ILE A 45 -31.34 -5.87 -8.54
CA ILE A 45 -32.46 -6.83 -8.48
C ILE A 45 -33.48 -6.39 -7.43
N VAL A 46 -33.04 -5.97 -6.24
CA VAL A 46 -33.92 -5.45 -5.19
C VAL A 46 -34.66 -4.19 -5.65
N LEU A 47 -33.97 -3.27 -6.30
CA LEU A 47 -34.57 -2.05 -6.86
C LEU A 47 -35.65 -2.40 -7.92
N ALA A 48 -35.37 -3.34 -8.81
CA ALA A 48 -36.35 -3.81 -9.79
C ALA A 48 -37.60 -4.37 -9.09
N MET A 49 -37.42 -5.25 -8.10
CA MET A 49 -38.53 -5.82 -7.34
C MET A 49 -39.34 -4.76 -6.59
N MET A 50 -38.69 -3.76 -6.00
CA MET A 50 -39.36 -2.65 -5.33
C MET A 50 -40.21 -1.84 -6.30
N LEU A 51 -39.66 -1.45 -7.45
CA LEU A 51 -40.40 -0.66 -8.46
C LEU A 51 -41.59 -1.44 -9.04
N ILE A 52 -41.42 -2.73 -9.28
CA ILE A 52 -42.51 -3.62 -9.72
C ILE A 52 -43.59 -3.74 -8.63
N ALA A 53 -43.20 -3.93 -7.36
CA ALA A 53 -44.13 -4.02 -6.25
C ALA A 53 -44.90 -2.71 -6.03
N THR A 54 -44.26 -1.56 -6.22
CA THR A 54 -44.94 -0.26 -6.15
C THR A 54 -45.95 -0.08 -7.28
N ASP A 55 -45.62 -0.48 -8.51
CA ASP A 55 -46.58 -0.45 -9.62
C ASP A 55 -47.80 -1.33 -9.35
N LEU A 56 -47.59 -2.52 -8.77
CA LEU A 56 -48.68 -3.42 -8.38
C LEU A 56 -49.56 -2.85 -7.26
N ALA A 57 -48.98 -2.07 -6.34
CA ALA A 57 -49.70 -1.51 -5.20
C ALA A 57 -50.47 -0.22 -5.54
N VAL A 58 -49.92 0.63 -6.42
CA VAL A 58 -50.51 1.93 -6.80
C VAL A 58 -51.55 1.78 -7.92
N GLY A 59 -51.46 0.73 -8.74
CA GLY A 59 -52.35 0.52 -9.88
C GLY A 59 -51.98 1.36 -11.11
N SER A 60 -52.62 1.10 -12.24
CA SER A 60 -52.33 1.72 -13.54
C SER A 60 -52.90 3.14 -13.70
N ASP A 61 -53.78 3.59 -12.81
CA ASP A 61 -54.58 4.83 -12.94
C ASP A 61 -53.72 6.11 -13.09
N TRP A 62 -52.51 6.13 -12.52
CA TRP A 62 -51.63 7.30 -12.62
C TRP A 62 -50.92 7.43 -13.98
N THR A 63 -50.88 6.35 -14.78
CA THR A 63 -50.17 6.30 -16.08
C THR A 63 -51.06 6.62 -17.27
N GLU A 64 -52.39 6.48 -17.14
CA GLU A 64 -53.35 6.72 -18.23
C GLU A 64 -53.30 8.17 -18.75
N ASN A 65 -52.90 9.12 -17.91
CA ASN A 65 -52.91 10.55 -18.26
C ASN A 65 -51.57 11.06 -18.86
N GLN A 66 -50.54 10.22 -18.98
CA GLN A 66 -49.21 10.61 -19.50
C GLN A 66 -48.75 9.73 -20.68
N SER A 67 -49.57 9.69 -21.73
CA SER A 67 -49.34 8.91 -22.97
C SER A 67 -47.98 9.15 -23.65
N LEU A 68 -47.39 10.35 -23.53
CA LEU A 68 -46.11 10.70 -24.16
C LEU A 68 -44.89 9.99 -23.56
N VAL A 69 -44.93 9.62 -22.27
CA VAL A 69 -43.81 8.97 -21.56
C VAL A 69 -44.08 7.49 -21.32
N PHE A 70 -45.36 7.11 -21.13
CA PHE A 70 -45.78 5.76 -20.76
C PHE A 70 -46.59 5.02 -21.84
N GLY A 71 -46.80 5.62 -23.02
CA GLY A 71 -47.58 5.04 -24.13
C GLY A 71 -46.90 3.91 -24.90
N VAL A 72 -45.73 3.44 -24.43
CA VAL A 72 -45.05 2.30 -25.03
C VAL A 72 -45.72 1.03 -24.50
N GLY A 73 -46.58 0.41 -25.32
CA GLY A 73 -47.24 -0.85 -24.97
C GLY A 73 -46.25 -1.97 -24.59
N ALA A 74 -46.77 -3.08 -24.04
CA ALA A 74 -45.96 -4.18 -23.51
C ALA A 74 -44.85 -4.68 -24.46
N SER A 75 -45.14 -4.71 -25.76
CA SER A 75 -44.18 -5.08 -26.81
C SER A 75 -43.01 -4.09 -26.93
N GLY A 76 -43.28 -2.78 -26.89
CA GLY A 76 -42.24 -1.76 -26.97
C GLY A 76 -41.40 -1.69 -25.69
N ALA A 77 -42.01 -1.87 -24.51
CA ALA A 77 -41.30 -1.94 -23.24
C ALA A 77 -40.35 -3.15 -23.19
N ARG A 78 -40.82 -4.32 -23.66
CA ARG A 78 -39.96 -5.50 -23.82
C ARG A 78 -38.83 -5.26 -24.82
N GLY A 79 -39.14 -4.67 -25.98
CA GLY A 79 -38.14 -4.37 -27.01
C GLY A 79 -37.04 -3.44 -26.48
N MET A 80 -37.43 -2.37 -25.80
CA MET A 80 -36.52 -1.41 -25.18
C MET A 80 -35.65 -2.05 -24.10
N LEU A 81 -36.25 -2.75 -23.13
CA LEU A 81 -35.50 -3.40 -22.06
C LEU A 81 -34.58 -4.52 -22.58
N SER A 82 -34.99 -5.23 -23.62
CA SER A 82 -34.15 -6.25 -24.28
C SER A 82 -32.95 -5.61 -24.99
N ALA A 83 -33.17 -4.50 -25.71
CA ALA A 83 -32.10 -3.75 -26.35
C ALA A 83 -31.10 -3.19 -25.31
N ILE A 84 -31.62 -2.62 -24.22
CA ILE A 84 -30.80 -2.16 -23.09
C ILE A 84 -30.01 -3.34 -22.50
N ALA A 85 -30.66 -4.44 -22.14
CA ALA A 85 -30.00 -5.61 -21.56
C ALA A 85 -28.87 -6.14 -22.46
N GLY A 86 -29.14 -6.33 -23.76
CA GLY A 86 -28.14 -6.78 -24.73
C GLY A 86 -26.95 -5.84 -24.80
N SER A 87 -27.20 -4.53 -24.93
CA SER A 87 -26.13 -3.53 -24.96
C SER A 87 -25.30 -3.49 -23.67
N MET A 88 -25.92 -3.64 -22.49
CA MET A 88 -25.22 -3.63 -21.21
C MET A 88 -24.33 -4.85 -21.04
N MET A 89 -24.75 -6.02 -21.52
CA MET A 89 -23.91 -7.22 -21.53
C MET A 89 -22.66 -7.00 -22.41
N THR A 90 -22.82 -6.41 -23.60
CA THR A 90 -21.69 -6.08 -24.48
C THR A 90 -20.74 -5.07 -23.83
N VAL A 91 -21.26 -4.00 -23.22
CA VAL A 91 -20.42 -2.98 -22.55
C VAL A 91 -19.71 -3.58 -21.33
N ALA A 92 -20.37 -4.46 -20.56
CA ALA A 92 -19.73 -5.18 -19.46
C ALA A 92 -18.56 -6.05 -19.96
N SER A 93 -18.74 -6.79 -21.06
CA SER A 93 -17.67 -7.58 -21.68
C SER A 93 -16.51 -6.70 -22.16
N LEU A 94 -16.78 -5.58 -22.83
CA LEU A 94 -15.76 -4.63 -23.26
C LEU A 94 -14.99 -4.02 -22.08
N THR A 95 -15.71 -3.65 -21.01
CA THR A 95 -15.12 -3.13 -19.77
C THR A 95 -14.16 -4.14 -19.15
N PHE A 96 -14.58 -5.42 -19.09
CA PHE A 96 -13.75 -6.50 -18.58
C PHE A 96 -12.50 -6.73 -19.46
N SER A 97 -12.67 -6.78 -20.78
CA SER A 97 -11.56 -6.91 -21.73
C SER A 97 -10.57 -5.77 -21.62
N LEU A 98 -11.05 -4.52 -21.53
CA LEU A 98 -10.18 -3.35 -21.38
C LEU A 98 -9.44 -3.38 -20.03
N THR A 99 -10.11 -3.78 -18.95
CA THR A 99 -9.48 -3.93 -17.63
C THR A 99 -8.33 -4.94 -17.67
N ILE A 100 -8.53 -6.09 -18.32
CA ILE A 100 -7.47 -7.10 -18.50
C ILE A 100 -6.35 -6.60 -19.40
N ALA A 101 -6.68 -5.92 -20.51
CA ALA A 101 -5.69 -5.34 -21.41
C ALA A 101 -4.82 -4.30 -20.68
N THR A 102 -5.43 -3.42 -19.89
CA THR A 102 -4.72 -2.48 -19.03
C THR A 102 -3.85 -3.19 -18.01
N LEU A 103 -4.34 -4.27 -17.38
CA LEU A 103 -3.55 -5.07 -16.45
C LEU A 103 -2.33 -5.71 -17.13
N ALA A 104 -2.50 -6.22 -18.35
CA ALA A 104 -1.42 -6.80 -19.15
C ALA A 104 -0.38 -5.75 -19.54
N THR A 105 -0.82 -4.56 -19.98
CA THR A 105 0.06 -3.41 -20.27
C THR A 105 0.80 -2.94 -19.02
N ALA A 106 0.12 -2.83 -17.88
CA ALA A 106 0.76 -2.46 -16.63
C ALA A 106 1.77 -3.53 -16.18
N SER A 107 1.48 -4.81 -16.40
CA SER A 107 2.42 -5.91 -16.11
C SER A 107 3.63 -5.92 -17.05
N SER A 108 3.48 -5.49 -18.30
CA SER A 108 4.55 -5.49 -19.29
C SER A 108 5.41 -4.23 -19.20
N GLN A 109 4.80 -3.07 -19.01
CA GLN A 109 5.47 -1.78 -18.91
C GLN A 109 6.00 -1.50 -17.50
N TYR A 110 5.32 -1.97 -16.46
CA TYR A 110 5.73 -1.77 -15.07
C TYR A 110 6.13 -3.08 -14.39
N THR A 111 6.39 -3.03 -13.08
CA THR A 111 6.80 -4.19 -12.29
C THR A 111 5.57 -4.95 -11.80
N SER A 112 5.66 -6.29 -11.79
CA SER A 112 4.58 -7.20 -11.33
C SER A 112 4.01 -6.86 -9.95
N ARG A 113 4.75 -6.08 -9.17
CA ARG A 113 4.40 -5.57 -7.84
C ARG A 113 3.30 -4.49 -7.86
N LEU A 114 3.06 -3.80 -8.98
CA LEU A 114 2.03 -2.75 -9.11
C LEU A 114 0.65 -3.32 -9.53
N ILE A 115 0.62 -4.56 -10.04
CA ILE A 115 -0.59 -5.26 -10.54
C ILE A 115 -1.67 -5.37 -9.45
N ARG A 116 -1.28 -5.57 -8.19
CA ARG A 116 -2.25 -5.69 -7.07
C ARG A 116 -3.09 -4.43 -6.86
N ASN A 117 -2.54 -3.25 -7.15
CA ASN A 117 -3.23 -1.97 -6.95
C ASN A 117 -4.34 -1.75 -7.99
N PHE A 118 -4.21 -2.34 -9.19
CA PHE A 118 -5.23 -2.35 -10.24
C PHE A 118 -6.39 -3.28 -9.92
N MET A 119 -6.12 -4.45 -9.33
CA MET A 119 -7.16 -5.42 -8.94
C MET A 119 -8.04 -4.91 -7.78
N ARG A 120 -7.51 -3.98 -6.97
CA ARG A 120 -8.23 -3.35 -5.84
C ARG A 120 -8.96 -2.07 -6.24
N ASP A 121 -9.00 -1.73 -7.53
CA ASP A 121 -9.64 -0.51 -7.99
C ASP A 121 -11.17 -0.59 -7.85
N ARG A 122 -11.70 0.18 -6.90
CA ARG A 122 -13.14 0.24 -6.61
C ARG A 122 -13.94 0.81 -7.77
N LEU A 123 -13.34 1.65 -8.61
CA LEU A 123 -14.03 2.24 -9.76
C LEU A 123 -14.25 1.18 -10.85
N ASN A 124 -13.24 0.35 -11.14
CA ASN A 124 -13.41 -0.78 -12.08
C ASN A 124 -14.47 -1.76 -11.59
N GLN A 125 -14.48 -2.05 -10.27
CA GLN A 125 -15.49 -2.89 -9.65
C GLN A 125 -16.90 -2.28 -9.73
N PHE A 126 -17.03 -0.97 -9.49
CA PHE A 126 -18.30 -0.27 -9.59
C PHE A 126 -18.84 -0.28 -11.01
N VAL A 127 -18.01 0.06 -12.01
CA VAL A 127 -18.40 0.13 -13.41
C VAL A 127 -18.86 -1.25 -13.92
N LEU A 128 -18.10 -2.31 -13.61
CA LEU A 128 -18.49 -3.68 -13.96
C LEU A 128 -19.80 -4.08 -13.28
N GLY A 129 -19.94 -3.79 -11.98
CA GLY A 129 -21.17 -4.02 -11.23
C GLY A 129 -22.37 -3.26 -11.76
N TYR A 130 -22.17 -2.01 -12.20
CA TYR A 130 -23.20 -1.16 -12.77
C TYR A 130 -23.79 -1.76 -14.05
N PHE A 131 -22.94 -2.15 -15.02
CA PHE A 131 -23.42 -2.71 -16.28
C PHE A 131 -24.06 -4.10 -16.11
N VAL A 132 -23.43 -4.98 -15.32
CA VAL A 132 -24.00 -6.32 -15.03
C VAL A 132 -25.28 -6.19 -14.18
N GLY A 133 -25.33 -5.22 -13.27
CA GLY A 133 -26.50 -4.93 -12.44
C GLY A 133 -27.66 -4.38 -13.26
N LEU A 134 -27.41 -3.46 -14.18
CA LEU A 134 -28.44 -2.95 -15.10
C LEU A 134 -28.94 -4.04 -16.06
N PHE A 135 -28.07 -4.93 -16.52
CA PHE A 135 -28.48 -6.13 -17.25
C PHE A 135 -29.44 -7.01 -16.41
N ALA A 136 -29.06 -7.33 -15.17
CA ALA A 136 -29.88 -8.12 -14.26
C ALA A 136 -31.22 -7.44 -13.93
N TYR A 137 -31.20 -6.12 -13.71
CA TYR A 137 -32.40 -5.29 -13.54
C TYR A 137 -33.36 -5.48 -14.71
N CYS A 138 -32.87 -5.31 -15.95
CA CYS A 138 -33.71 -5.47 -17.14
C CYS A 138 -34.29 -6.88 -17.26
N LEU A 139 -33.54 -7.94 -16.93
CA LEU A 139 -34.05 -9.31 -16.94
C LEU A 139 -35.18 -9.54 -15.92
N VAL A 140 -35.04 -8.98 -14.72
CA VAL A 140 -36.08 -9.07 -13.67
C VAL A 140 -37.35 -8.36 -14.13
N VAL A 141 -37.23 -7.15 -14.68
CA VAL A 141 -38.38 -6.39 -15.20
C VAL A 141 -39.02 -7.10 -16.40
N LEU A 142 -38.22 -7.57 -17.37
CA LEU A 142 -38.70 -8.32 -18.54
C LEU A 142 -39.53 -9.54 -18.17
N ARG A 143 -39.09 -10.29 -17.14
CA ARG A 143 -39.81 -11.48 -16.65
C ARG A 143 -41.22 -11.16 -16.17
N THR A 144 -41.49 -9.93 -15.74
CA THR A 144 -42.79 -9.53 -15.19
C THR A 144 -43.76 -8.95 -16.22
N ILE A 145 -43.30 -8.60 -17.43
CA ILE A 145 -44.16 -8.07 -18.48
C ILE A 145 -44.98 -9.21 -19.10
N ARG A 146 -46.31 -9.13 -19.00
CA ARG A 146 -47.26 -10.13 -19.55
C ARG A 146 -47.98 -9.56 -20.78
N ASP A 147 -48.09 -10.35 -21.85
CA ASP A 147 -49.02 -10.12 -22.98
C ASP A 147 -50.05 -11.23 -22.99
N GLY A 148 -51.34 -10.90 -23.03
CA GLY A 148 -52.43 -11.88 -23.15
C GLY A 148 -53.81 -11.27 -22.83
N ASP A 149 -54.87 -11.95 -23.29
CA ASP A 149 -56.28 -11.55 -23.10
C ASP A 149 -56.72 -11.45 -21.63
N GLU A 150 -55.99 -12.10 -20.70
CA GLU A 150 -56.21 -11.95 -19.26
C GLU A 150 -55.14 -11.02 -18.66
N SER A 151 -55.44 -9.72 -18.68
CA SER A 151 -54.72 -8.61 -18.03
C SER A 151 -53.26 -8.41 -18.49
N ALA A 152 -53.09 -7.64 -19.57
CA ALA A 152 -51.79 -7.07 -19.92
C ALA A 152 -51.26 -6.21 -18.76
N PHE A 153 -50.04 -6.51 -18.31
CA PHE A 153 -49.38 -5.77 -17.21
C PHE A 153 -47.98 -5.34 -17.63
N VAL A 154 -47.73 -4.04 -17.52
CA VAL A 154 -46.43 -3.41 -17.78
C VAL A 154 -46.07 -2.58 -16.55
N PRO A 155 -44.97 -2.89 -15.84
CA PRO A 155 -44.51 -2.11 -14.70
C PRO A 155 -43.82 -0.82 -15.19
N SER A 156 -44.63 0.19 -15.47
CA SER A 156 -44.22 1.49 -16.02
C SER A 156 -43.13 2.19 -15.22
N LEU A 157 -43.16 2.17 -13.88
CA LEU A 157 -42.10 2.74 -13.04
C LEU A 157 -40.79 1.99 -13.23
N ALA A 158 -40.85 0.66 -13.29
CA ALA A 158 -39.67 -0.16 -13.49
C ALA A 158 -39.07 0.01 -14.90
N VAL A 159 -39.90 0.17 -15.93
CA VAL A 159 -39.44 0.48 -17.30
C VAL A 159 -38.76 1.85 -17.35
N MET A 160 -39.38 2.88 -16.77
CA MET A 160 -38.81 4.23 -16.72
C MET A 160 -37.50 4.27 -15.92
N GLY A 161 -37.43 3.55 -14.78
CA GLY A 161 -36.20 3.39 -14.02
C GLY A 161 -35.09 2.74 -14.84
N GLY A 162 -35.41 1.70 -15.62
CA GLY A 162 -34.47 1.06 -16.54
C GLY A 162 -33.94 2.00 -17.62
N LEU A 163 -34.83 2.82 -18.21
CA LEU A 163 -34.46 3.83 -19.20
C LEU A 163 -33.55 4.92 -18.60
N LEU A 164 -33.87 5.42 -17.41
CA LEU A 164 -33.05 6.42 -16.71
C LEU A 164 -31.65 5.88 -16.39
N LEU A 165 -31.57 4.64 -15.87
CA LEU A 165 -30.30 3.96 -15.60
C LEU A 165 -29.51 3.71 -16.89
N ALA A 166 -30.19 3.40 -18.01
CA ALA A 166 -29.54 3.25 -19.31
C ALA A 166 -28.99 4.59 -19.83
N LEU A 167 -29.68 5.71 -19.65
CA LEU A 167 -29.15 7.03 -20.00
C LEU A 167 -27.93 7.39 -19.13
N LEU A 168 -28.00 7.13 -17.82
CA LEU A 168 -26.89 7.34 -16.91
C LEU A 168 -25.68 6.44 -17.24
N SER A 169 -25.92 5.26 -17.84
CA SER A 169 -24.85 4.33 -18.23
C SER A 169 -23.86 4.92 -19.22
N ILE A 170 -24.32 5.86 -20.07
CA ILE A 170 -23.45 6.57 -21.02
C ILE A 170 -22.43 7.41 -20.25
N GLY A 171 -22.87 8.13 -19.21
CA GLY A 171 -21.98 8.90 -18.35
C GLY A 171 -20.98 8.02 -17.60
N VAL A 172 -21.45 6.88 -17.07
CA VAL A 172 -20.58 5.88 -16.42
C VAL A 172 -19.53 5.32 -17.39
N LEU A 173 -19.91 5.06 -18.65
CA LEU A 173 -18.98 4.59 -19.68
C LEU A 173 -17.92 5.63 -20.04
N ILE A 174 -18.31 6.88 -20.26
CA ILE A 174 -17.37 7.98 -20.56
C ILE A 174 -16.40 8.17 -19.39
N PHE A 175 -16.92 8.18 -18.17
CA PHE A 175 -16.11 8.24 -16.96
C PHE A 175 -15.13 7.06 -16.88
N PHE A 176 -15.57 5.84 -17.17
CA PHE A 176 -14.72 4.66 -17.16
C PHE A 176 -13.57 4.75 -18.17
N ILE A 177 -13.83 5.23 -19.39
CA ILE A 177 -12.79 5.40 -20.40
C ILE A 177 -11.73 6.41 -19.92
N HIS A 178 -12.17 7.53 -19.35
CA HIS A 178 -11.27 8.54 -18.79
C HIS A 178 -10.44 7.97 -17.62
N HIS A 179 -11.09 7.26 -16.69
CA HIS A 179 -10.44 6.60 -15.56
C HIS A 179 -9.37 5.60 -16.01
N ILE A 180 -9.67 4.74 -16.99
CA ILE A 180 -8.68 3.79 -17.52
C ILE A 180 -7.50 4.53 -18.17
N ALA A 181 -7.76 5.57 -18.96
CA ALA A 181 -6.71 6.35 -19.60
C ALA A 181 -5.77 7.02 -18.58
N GLU A 182 -6.33 7.59 -17.51
CA GLU A 182 -5.55 8.16 -16.41
C GLU A 182 -4.78 7.11 -15.61
N SER A 183 -5.40 5.95 -15.35
CA SER A 183 -4.79 4.88 -14.55
C SER A 183 -3.48 4.33 -15.14
N ILE A 184 -3.28 4.49 -16.46
CA ILE A 184 -2.08 4.03 -17.17
C ILE A 184 -0.93 5.05 -17.06
N GLN A 185 -1.21 6.32 -16.75
CA GLN A 185 -0.18 7.35 -16.69
C GLN A 185 0.82 7.11 -15.56
N VAL A 186 2.11 7.06 -15.90
CA VAL A 186 3.21 6.80 -14.97
C VAL A 186 3.19 7.77 -13.79
N GLY A 187 2.94 9.05 -14.04
CA GLY A 187 2.90 10.08 -12.99
C GLY A 187 1.82 9.82 -11.93
N ILE A 188 0.64 9.32 -12.33
CA ILE A 188 -0.45 8.98 -11.40
C ILE A 188 -0.06 7.75 -10.57
N ILE A 189 0.55 6.75 -11.19
CA ILE A 189 1.05 5.55 -10.50
C ILE A 189 2.13 5.93 -9.48
N LEU A 190 3.12 6.74 -9.89
CA LEU A 190 4.19 7.21 -9.00
C LEU A 190 3.64 8.03 -7.83
N ARG A 191 2.72 8.96 -8.08
CA ARG A 191 2.07 9.75 -7.03
C ARG A 191 1.32 8.86 -6.05
N ARG A 192 0.60 7.85 -6.54
CA ARG A 192 -0.12 6.88 -5.69
C ARG A 192 0.85 6.09 -4.82
N VAL A 193 1.87 5.47 -5.40
CA VAL A 193 2.88 4.69 -4.66
C VAL A 193 3.62 5.57 -3.66
N THR A 194 3.95 6.80 -4.03
CA THR A 194 4.58 7.77 -3.13
C THR A 194 3.69 8.07 -1.94
N ASN A 195 2.41 8.39 -2.16
CA ASN A 195 1.47 8.67 -1.08
C ASN A 195 1.26 7.46 -0.16
N GLU A 196 1.17 6.24 -0.71
CA GLU A 196 1.10 4.99 0.06
C GLU A 196 2.38 4.81 0.91
N THR A 197 3.55 5.10 0.33
CA THR A 197 4.85 5.04 1.02
C THR A 197 4.96 6.08 2.14
N LEU A 198 4.57 7.33 1.89
CA LEU A 198 4.57 8.40 2.88
C LEU A 198 3.63 8.11 4.06
N ARG A 199 2.45 7.52 3.78
CA ARG A 199 1.55 7.05 4.84
C ARG A 199 2.19 5.94 5.67
N ALA A 200 2.86 4.96 5.03
CA ALA A 200 3.60 3.92 5.74
C ALA A 200 4.70 4.53 6.62
N ILE A 201 5.48 5.48 6.11
CA ILE A 201 6.52 6.20 6.87
C ILE A 201 5.93 6.92 8.08
N ASN A 202 4.83 7.66 7.91
CA ASN A 202 4.18 8.38 9.00
C ASN A 202 3.60 7.45 10.08
N ASN A 203 3.12 6.27 9.68
CA ASN A 203 2.64 5.25 10.61
C ASN A 203 3.79 4.55 11.36
N MET A 204 4.90 4.28 10.67
CA MET A 204 6.09 3.64 11.24
C MET A 204 6.91 4.58 12.13
N PHE A 205 6.98 5.86 11.75
CA PHE A 205 7.74 6.91 12.43
C PHE A 205 6.83 8.11 12.74
N PRO A 206 5.89 7.99 13.71
CA PRO A 206 5.04 9.10 14.10
C PRO A 206 5.90 10.23 14.70
N ALA A 207 5.48 11.48 14.48
CA ALA A 207 6.20 12.68 14.95
C ALA A 207 6.44 12.72 16.47
N ASP A 208 5.55 12.08 17.24
CA ASP A 208 5.43 12.24 18.70
C ASP A 208 6.01 11.07 19.52
N VAL A 209 6.82 10.19 18.92
CA VAL A 209 7.33 9.01 19.65
C VAL A 209 8.65 9.31 20.35
N GLY A 210 8.52 9.94 21.52
CA GLY A 210 9.48 9.90 22.64
C GLY A 210 10.82 10.62 22.40
N GLU A 211 11.40 11.13 23.48
CA GLU A 211 12.73 11.72 23.43
C GLU A 211 13.74 10.70 22.88
N PRO A 212 14.66 11.11 21.98
CA PRO A 212 15.82 10.29 21.66
C PRO A 212 16.48 9.92 22.99
N ALA A 213 16.93 8.67 23.13
CA ALA A 213 17.76 8.31 24.27
C ALA A 213 19.02 9.18 24.22
N ALA A 214 18.98 10.30 24.95
CA ALA A 214 20.04 11.28 24.97
C ALA A 214 21.29 10.58 25.45
N ALA A 215 22.29 10.48 24.56
CA ALA A 215 23.72 10.36 24.85
C ALA A 215 24.08 9.82 26.24
N ASP A 216 23.61 8.63 26.59
CA ASP A 216 24.12 7.92 27.75
C ASP A 216 25.34 7.12 27.27
N PRO A 217 26.56 7.43 27.75
CA PRO A 217 27.76 6.67 27.39
C PRO A 217 27.63 5.16 27.70
N VAL A 218 26.72 4.75 28.60
CA VAL A 218 26.40 3.33 28.86
C VAL A 218 25.64 2.68 27.70
N LEU A 219 24.68 3.40 27.08
CA LEU A 219 23.99 2.94 25.87
C LEU A 219 24.91 2.93 24.64
N ALA A 220 25.90 3.82 24.59
CA ALA A 220 26.92 3.83 23.54
C ALA A 220 27.84 2.59 23.61
N SER A 221 28.21 2.13 24.81
CA SER A 221 28.92 0.84 24.99
C SER A 221 28.03 -0.37 24.67
N MET A 222 26.71 -0.29 24.88
CA MET A 222 25.77 -1.35 24.49
C MET A 222 25.47 -1.39 22.98
N ARG A 223 25.71 -0.30 22.24
CA ARG A 223 25.74 -0.31 20.76
C ARG A 223 26.91 -1.14 20.21
N THR A 224 27.97 -1.30 21.00
CA THR A 224 29.16 -2.10 20.66
C THR A 224 29.09 -3.52 21.20
N ALA A 225 28.40 -3.76 22.33
CA ALA A 225 28.16 -5.08 22.92
C ALA A 225 27.09 -5.93 22.19
N ALA A 226 26.61 -5.49 21.03
CA ALA A 226 25.77 -6.28 20.14
C ALA A 226 26.62 -7.02 19.09
N ASP A 227 27.77 -7.56 19.53
CA ASP A 227 28.56 -8.48 18.73
C ASP A 227 27.78 -9.82 18.62
N PRO A 228 27.55 -10.38 17.42
CA PRO A 228 26.74 -11.58 17.23
C PRO A 228 27.26 -12.84 17.94
N ASP A 229 28.53 -12.82 18.39
CA ASP A 229 29.24 -13.99 18.92
C ASP A 229 29.19 -14.12 20.46
N GLU A 230 28.53 -13.22 21.20
CA GLU A 230 28.27 -13.44 22.63
C GLU A 230 26.93 -14.16 22.86
N ASP A 231 27.01 -15.48 23.06
CA ASP A 231 25.91 -16.38 23.46
C ASP A 231 25.21 -15.98 24.79
N VAL A 232 25.76 -14.99 25.51
CA VAL A 232 25.32 -14.57 26.83
C VAL A 232 25.31 -13.05 26.92
N HIS A 233 24.13 -12.44 27.08
CA HIS A 233 24.00 -11.02 27.45
C HIS A 233 23.64 -10.95 28.93
N ASP A 234 24.46 -10.32 29.78
CA ASP A 234 24.18 -10.15 31.23
C ASP A 234 23.83 -11.46 31.99
N GLY A 235 24.44 -12.59 31.61
CA GLY A 235 24.15 -13.91 32.22
C GLY A 235 22.88 -14.61 31.72
N TYR A 236 22.20 -14.03 30.74
CA TYR A 236 21.02 -14.59 30.09
C TYR A 236 21.38 -15.38 28.83
N ARG A 237 20.71 -16.52 28.60
CA ARG A 237 20.87 -17.33 27.38
C ARG A 237 19.89 -16.88 26.31
N TRP A 238 20.34 -16.81 25.07
CA TRP A 238 19.47 -16.53 23.92
C TRP A 238 18.67 -17.77 23.49
N TYR A 239 17.38 -17.57 23.22
CA TYR A 239 16.47 -18.58 22.68
C TYR A 239 15.83 -18.06 21.40
N THR A 240 15.86 -18.86 20.34
CA THR A 240 15.27 -18.50 19.05
C THR A 240 13.77 -18.76 19.02
N VAL A 241 13.00 -17.76 18.59
CA VAL A 241 11.58 -17.88 18.25
C VAL A 241 11.46 -18.14 16.75
N SER A 242 11.26 -19.40 16.37
CA SER A 242 11.11 -19.81 14.97
C SER A 242 9.72 -19.51 14.41
N ALA A 243 9.64 -19.25 13.10
CA ALA A 243 8.42 -18.83 12.42
C ALA A 243 7.34 -19.91 12.30
N GLN A 244 7.72 -21.20 12.25
CA GLN A 244 6.85 -22.37 12.04
C GLN A 244 6.04 -22.40 10.72
N ARG A 245 6.07 -21.32 9.94
CA ARG A 245 5.52 -21.19 8.58
C ARG A 245 6.44 -20.33 7.72
N PHE A 246 6.32 -20.45 6.40
CA PHE A 246 7.09 -19.63 5.47
C PHE A 246 6.25 -18.49 4.89
N GLY A 247 6.90 -17.39 4.52
CA GLY A 247 6.27 -16.25 3.87
C GLY A 247 6.96 -14.94 4.19
N TYR A 248 6.30 -13.83 3.91
CA TYR A 248 6.77 -12.49 4.24
C TYR A 248 6.13 -12.00 5.54
N VAL A 249 6.91 -11.42 6.44
CA VAL A 249 6.38 -10.70 7.61
C VAL A 249 5.58 -9.50 7.10
N GLN A 250 4.27 -9.48 7.33
CA GLN A 250 3.35 -8.44 6.85
C GLN A 250 3.09 -7.36 7.89
N SER A 251 2.99 -7.76 9.17
CA SER A 251 2.82 -6.85 10.30
C SER A 251 3.55 -7.35 11.53
N LEU A 252 3.98 -6.40 12.37
CA LEU A 252 4.58 -6.67 13.66
C LEU A 252 4.05 -5.69 14.70
N ASP A 253 3.52 -6.19 15.81
CA ASP A 253 3.17 -5.34 16.96
C ASP A 253 4.40 -5.09 17.84
N THR A 254 5.17 -4.07 17.49
CA THR A 254 6.39 -3.70 18.25
C THR A 254 6.07 -3.17 19.66
N LYS A 255 4.86 -2.63 19.89
CA LYS A 255 4.47 -2.12 21.20
C LYS A 255 4.17 -3.26 22.14
N ASP A 256 3.41 -4.25 21.68
CA ASP A 256 3.11 -5.46 22.44
C ASP A 256 4.38 -6.29 22.67
N LEU A 257 5.29 -6.36 21.68
CA LEU A 257 6.58 -7.02 21.84
C LEU A 257 7.44 -6.37 22.94
N LEU A 258 7.50 -5.03 22.95
CA LEU A 258 8.20 -4.27 24.00
C LEU A 258 7.54 -4.45 25.37
N ALA A 259 6.21 -4.36 25.44
CA ALA A 259 5.46 -4.55 26.68
C ALA A 259 5.69 -5.95 27.25
N ARG A 260 5.72 -6.96 26.38
CA ARG A 260 5.95 -8.35 26.77
C ARG A 260 7.38 -8.59 27.24
N ALA A 261 8.38 -8.00 26.57
CA ALA A 261 9.77 -8.04 27.00
C ALA A 261 9.95 -7.48 28.43
N VAL A 262 9.24 -6.40 28.76
CA VAL A 262 9.24 -5.80 30.10
C VAL A 262 8.57 -6.71 31.12
N GLU A 263 7.42 -7.30 30.80
CA GLU A 263 6.66 -8.16 31.72
C GLU A 263 7.43 -9.43 32.12
N ILE A 264 8.21 -9.99 31.19
CA ILE A 264 8.98 -11.23 31.41
C ILE A 264 10.45 -10.96 31.80
N ASP A 265 10.81 -9.69 32.03
CA ASP A 265 12.18 -9.22 32.30
C ASP A 265 13.23 -9.80 31.32
N ALA A 266 12.93 -9.75 30.02
CA ALA A 266 13.81 -10.25 28.96
C ALA A 266 14.30 -9.13 28.02
N VAL A 267 15.30 -9.47 27.23
CA VAL A 267 15.71 -8.69 26.06
C VAL A 267 15.28 -9.42 24.80
N VAL A 268 14.54 -8.75 23.93
CA VAL A 268 14.13 -9.30 22.63
C VAL A 268 14.99 -8.70 21.54
N ARG A 269 15.60 -9.52 20.68
CA ARG A 269 16.32 -9.10 19.48
C ARG A 269 15.55 -9.56 18.25
N MET A 270 15.06 -8.63 17.44
CA MET A 270 14.36 -8.96 16.21
C MET A 270 15.35 -9.43 15.15
N SER A 271 15.07 -10.59 14.55
CA SER A 271 15.83 -11.14 13.42
C SER A 271 15.13 -10.85 12.10
N ALA A 272 13.79 -10.87 12.09
CA ALA A 272 12.95 -10.53 10.95
C ALA A 272 12.23 -9.20 11.18
N ASP A 273 12.26 -8.32 10.17
CA ASP A 273 11.48 -7.09 10.13
C ASP A 273 10.30 -7.23 9.15
N ILE A 274 9.40 -6.26 9.14
CA ILE A 274 8.33 -6.18 8.14
C ILE A 274 8.95 -6.22 6.73
N GLY A 275 8.39 -7.07 5.88
CA GLY A 275 8.88 -7.38 4.55
C GLY A 275 9.92 -8.49 4.48
N SER A 276 10.56 -8.91 5.58
CA SER A 276 11.52 -10.03 5.54
C SER A 276 10.82 -11.33 5.12
N PHE A 277 11.47 -12.11 4.25
CA PHE A 277 11.03 -13.47 3.96
C PHE A 277 11.60 -14.40 5.02
N VAL A 278 10.74 -15.21 5.64
CA VAL A 278 11.11 -16.19 6.65
C VAL A 278 10.72 -17.58 6.16
N THR A 279 11.57 -18.56 6.42
CA THR A 279 11.26 -19.98 6.23
C THR A 279 10.63 -20.54 7.50
N SER A 280 10.03 -21.73 7.46
CA SER A 280 9.41 -22.33 8.64
C SER A 280 10.39 -22.54 9.82
N ALA A 281 11.68 -22.68 9.53
CA ALA A 281 12.74 -22.76 10.54
C ALA A 281 13.46 -21.41 10.79
N GLY A 282 13.09 -20.36 10.06
CA GLY A 282 13.70 -19.04 10.17
C GLY A 282 13.41 -18.39 11.52
N SER A 283 14.39 -17.63 12.02
CA SER A 283 14.24 -16.83 13.24
C SER A 283 13.36 -15.61 12.98
N LEU A 284 12.30 -15.45 13.77
CA LEU A 284 11.53 -14.20 13.86
C LEU A 284 12.23 -13.22 14.79
N CYS A 285 12.59 -13.70 15.97
CA CYS A 285 13.35 -12.98 16.99
C CYS A 285 14.09 -13.95 17.90
N GLU A 286 15.04 -13.42 18.64
CA GLU A 286 15.75 -14.08 19.72
C GLU A 286 15.35 -13.42 21.05
N ILE A 287 15.23 -14.21 22.11
CA ILE A 287 14.92 -13.71 23.45
C ILE A 287 16.01 -14.13 24.43
N ALA A 288 16.59 -13.17 25.14
CA ALA A 288 17.50 -13.40 26.26
C ALA A 288 16.70 -13.35 27.56
N ILE A 289 16.61 -14.49 28.25
CA ILE A 289 15.80 -14.66 29.47
C ILE A 289 16.48 -15.64 30.44
N ALA A 290 16.22 -15.50 31.76
CA ALA A 290 16.93 -16.23 32.82
C ALA A 290 16.63 -17.73 32.83
N SER A 291 15.49 -18.12 32.29
CA SER A 291 15.00 -19.49 32.33
C SER A 291 14.49 -19.90 30.97
N PRO A 292 14.60 -21.20 30.60
CA PRO A 292 14.09 -21.68 29.33
C PRO A 292 12.63 -21.25 29.10
N PRO A 293 12.32 -20.62 27.95
CA PRO A 293 10.97 -20.16 27.67
C PRO A 293 10.02 -21.36 27.51
N SER A 294 8.82 -21.24 28.10
CA SER A 294 7.76 -22.24 27.86
C SER A 294 7.26 -22.15 26.41
N GLU A 295 6.74 -23.25 25.85
CA GLU A 295 6.18 -23.25 24.48
C GLU A 295 5.08 -22.20 24.30
N LYS A 296 4.27 -21.98 25.35
CA LYS A 296 3.24 -20.94 25.36
C LYS A 296 3.81 -19.53 25.17
N LEU A 297 4.97 -19.24 25.76
CA LEU A 297 5.63 -17.94 25.59
C LEU A 297 6.17 -17.79 24.16
N LEU A 298 6.70 -18.87 23.59
CA LEU A 298 7.13 -18.87 22.19
C LEU A 298 5.93 -18.64 21.26
N ASP A 299 4.80 -19.28 21.51
CA ASP A 299 3.56 -19.08 20.75
C ASP A 299 3.00 -17.66 20.90
N ASP A 300 3.01 -17.11 22.12
CA ASP A 300 2.60 -15.73 22.39
C ASP A 300 3.48 -14.75 21.56
N LEU A 301 4.80 -14.94 21.53
CA LEU A 301 5.73 -14.11 20.74
C LEU A 301 5.56 -14.32 19.22
N ARG A 302 5.39 -15.56 18.76
CA ARG A 302 5.10 -15.88 17.35
C ARG A 302 3.82 -15.19 16.88
N SER A 303 2.80 -15.13 17.72
CA SER A 303 1.50 -14.53 17.39
C SER A 303 1.56 -13.02 17.12
N MET A 304 2.64 -12.35 17.54
CA MET A 304 2.88 -10.92 17.27
C MET A 304 3.39 -10.67 15.85
N PHE A 305 3.79 -11.72 15.11
CA PHE A 305 4.24 -11.66 13.72
C PHE A 305 3.16 -12.22 12.79
N ASP A 306 2.64 -11.37 11.91
CA ASP A 306 1.80 -11.84 10.81
C ASP A 306 2.67 -12.21 9.60
N ILE A 307 2.47 -13.41 9.06
CA ILE A 307 3.24 -13.94 7.92
C ILE A 307 2.25 -14.29 6.82
N GLY A 308 2.42 -13.65 5.67
CA GLY A 308 1.57 -13.84 4.51
C GLY A 308 2.35 -14.14 3.23
N ALA A 309 1.61 -14.41 2.16
CA ALA A 309 2.18 -14.86 0.89
C ALA A 309 2.95 -13.77 0.11
N ALA A 310 2.76 -12.49 0.44
CA ALA A 310 3.37 -11.38 -0.27
C ALA A 310 3.56 -10.15 0.62
N ARG A 311 4.51 -9.28 0.26
CA ARG A 311 4.67 -7.96 0.90
C ARG A 311 3.50 -7.03 0.59
N THR A 312 3.18 -6.18 1.56
CA THR A 312 2.15 -5.14 1.53
C THR A 312 2.80 -3.77 1.75
N VAL A 313 2.45 -2.77 0.94
CA VAL A 313 3.01 -1.41 1.05
C VAL A 313 2.55 -0.74 2.35
N GLU A 314 1.34 -1.09 2.83
CA GLU A 314 0.71 -0.41 3.97
C GLU A 314 1.57 -0.41 5.25
N GLN A 315 2.49 -1.36 5.40
CA GLN A 315 3.41 -1.45 6.54
C GLN A 315 4.89 -1.64 6.17
N ASP A 316 5.24 -1.65 4.88
CA ASP A 316 6.63 -1.76 4.40
C ASP A 316 6.97 -0.54 3.52
N ALA A 317 7.43 0.54 4.15
CA ALA A 317 7.90 1.73 3.44
C ALA A 317 9.05 1.40 2.46
N ALA A 318 9.90 0.43 2.78
CA ALA A 318 10.97 -0.01 1.90
C ALA A 318 10.43 -0.71 0.64
N PHE A 319 9.30 -1.40 0.72
CA PHE A 319 8.64 -1.96 -0.45
C PHE A 319 8.08 -0.86 -1.37
N GLY A 320 7.50 0.21 -0.81
CA GLY A 320 7.06 1.37 -1.58
C GLY A 320 8.20 2.09 -2.30
N ILE A 321 9.30 2.36 -1.59
CA ILE A 321 10.57 2.87 -2.19
C ILE A 321 11.02 1.93 -3.31
N ARG A 322 11.02 0.63 -3.06
CA ARG A 322 11.47 -0.36 -4.04
C ARG A 322 10.60 -0.37 -5.29
N GLN A 323 9.29 -0.18 -5.20
CA GLN A 323 8.42 -0.07 -6.36
C GLN A 323 8.78 1.14 -7.23
N ILE A 324 9.07 2.30 -6.63
CA ILE A 324 9.48 3.50 -7.37
C ILE A 324 10.85 3.26 -8.04
N VAL A 325 11.79 2.67 -7.33
CA VAL A 325 13.11 2.29 -7.88
C VAL A 325 12.96 1.30 -9.03
N ASP A 326 12.08 0.30 -8.92
CA ASP A 326 11.85 -0.67 -9.99
C ASP A 326 11.30 0.01 -11.27
N ILE A 327 10.45 1.04 -11.14
CA ILE A 327 9.96 1.84 -12.29
C ILE A 327 11.11 2.63 -12.91
N GLY A 328 11.90 3.35 -12.11
CA GLY A 328 13.05 4.12 -12.60
C GLY A 328 14.10 3.25 -13.29
N LEU A 329 14.43 2.09 -12.71
CA LEU A 329 15.37 1.13 -13.31
C LEU A 329 14.88 0.51 -14.60
N LYS A 330 13.58 0.52 -14.87
CA LYS A 330 13.02 0.06 -16.14
C LYS A 330 13.06 1.14 -17.21
N ALA A 331 13.09 2.42 -16.80
CA ALA A 331 13.19 3.58 -17.68
C ALA A 331 14.64 4.03 -17.99
N LEU A 332 15.65 3.51 -17.28
CA LEU A 332 17.07 3.86 -17.45
C LEU A 332 17.89 3.02 -18.46
N PRO A 333 17.60 1.74 -18.77
CA PRO A 333 18.48 0.92 -19.58
C PRO A 333 18.66 1.42 -21.03
N PRO A 334 19.81 1.14 -21.66
CA PRO A 334 20.06 1.49 -23.07
C PRO A 334 19.00 0.89 -24.00
N GLY A 335 18.48 1.69 -24.93
CA GLY A 335 17.49 1.27 -25.95
C GLY A 335 16.01 1.51 -25.58
N VAL A 336 15.69 1.73 -24.30
CA VAL A 336 14.33 2.10 -23.81
C VAL A 336 14.36 3.38 -22.96
N SER A 337 15.53 4.04 -22.87
CA SER A 337 15.77 5.16 -21.95
C SER A 337 14.71 6.27 -22.06
N ASP A 338 13.87 6.38 -21.04
CA ASP A 338 12.98 7.51 -20.80
C ASP A 338 13.53 8.31 -19.63
N THR A 339 14.35 9.31 -19.97
CA THR A 339 14.99 10.21 -19.01
C THR A 339 13.96 10.97 -18.18
N THR A 340 12.85 11.39 -18.81
CA THR A 340 11.78 12.14 -18.12
C THR A 340 11.14 11.27 -17.04
N THR A 341 10.79 10.02 -17.36
CA THR A 341 10.25 9.07 -16.37
C THR A 341 11.24 8.78 -15.25
N SER A 342 12.52 8.64 -15.58
CA SER A 342 13.58 8.40 -14.60
C SER A 342 13.74 9.59 -13.63
N VAL A 343 13.72 10.82 -14.16
CA VAL A 343 13.74 12.06 -13.35
C VAL A 343 12.50 12.13 -12.45
N MET A 344 11.30 11.87 -12.97
CA MET A 344 10.08 11.82 -12.15
C MET A 344 10.20 10.81 -11.00
N CYS A 345 10.74 9.60 -11.25
CA CYS A 345 10.97 8.62 -10.21
C CYS A 345 11.92 9.15 -9.11
N VAL A 346 12.97 9.87 -9.49
CA VAL A 346 13.91 10.48 -8.56
C VAL A 346 13.27 11.61 -7.75
N GLU A 347 12.43 12.45 -8.34
CA GLU A 347 11.69 13.50 -7.63
C GLU A 347 10.74 12.92 -6.58
N HIS A 348 10.04 11.84 -6.94
CA HIS A 348 9.18 11.09 -6.01
C HIS A 348 9.99 10.43 -4.88
N LEU A 349 11.16 9.85 -5.18
CA LEU A 349 12.09 9.35 -4.16
C LEU A 349 12.65 10.47 -3.28
N GLY A 350 12.90 11.67 -3.84
CA GLY A 350 13.29 12.87 -3.11
C GLY A 350 12.25 13.27 -2.08
N THR A 351 10.97 13.29 -2.46
CA THR A 351 9.85 13.54 -1.53
C THR A 351 9.84 12.52 -0.37
N VAL A 352 10.12 11.25 -0.66
CA VAL A 352 10.23 10.20 0.36
C VAL A 352 11.44 10.43 1.27
N LEU A 353 12.60 10.78 0.71
CA LEU A 353 13.83 11.07 1.46
C LEU A 353 13.69 12.30 2.36
N GLU A 354 13.05 13.37 1.89
CA GLU A 354 12.74 14.55 2.68
C GLU A 354 11.91 14.20 3.91
N THR A 355 10.88 13.37 3.72
CA THR A 355 10.04 12.92 4.83
C THR A 355 10.84 12.05 5.81
N LEU A 356 11.67 11.14 5.31
CA LEU A 356 12.54 10.32 6.16
C LEU A 356 13.56 11.18 6.93
N ALA A 357 14.11 12.21 6.29
CA ALA A 357 15.09 13.11 6.89
C ALA A 357 14.46 13.98 8.00
N ALA A 358 13.19 14.39 7.84
CA ALA A 358 12.45 15.16 8.83
C ALA A 358 11.97 14.35 10.05
N ARG A 359 11.93 13.01 9.97
CA ARG A 359 11.39 12.16 11.05
C ARG A 359 12.49 11.63 11.96
N SER A 360 12.24 11.53 13.26
CA SER A 360 13.08 10.70 14.13
C SER A 360 12.85 9.23 13.76
N ILE A 361 13.89 8.57 13.25
CA ILE A 361 13.88 7.13 13.04
C ILE A 361 14.40 6.59 14.37
N PRO A 362 13.56 5.91 15.17
CA PRO A 362 13.95 5.46 16.51
C PRO A 362 15.21 4.62 16.42
N ASP A 363 16.08 4.77 17.42
CA ASP A 363 17.22 3.89 17.55
C ASP A 363 16.78 2.44 17.58
N ARG A 364 17.63 1.58 17.01
CA ARG A 364 17.40 0.12 17.00
C ARG A 364 17.25 -0.42 18.41
N VAL A 365 17.92 0.19 19.38
CA VAL A 365 17.87 -0.20 20.78
C VAL A 365 16.80 0.61 21.48
N ARG A 366 15.78 -0.06 22.01
CA ARG A 366 14.75 0.55 22.85
C ARG A 366 14.96 0.14 24.30
N ALA A 367 15.09 1.15 25.16
CA ALA A 367 15.21 0.98 26.59
C ALA A 367 13.90 1.39 27.29
N LYS A 368 13.62 0.75 28.42
CA LYS A 368 12.58 1.16 29.36
C LYS A 368 13.12 0.98 30.78
N ASP A 369 12.88 1.97 31.64
CA ASP A 369 13.36 1.98 33.03
C ASP A 369 14.89 1.80 33.13
N GLY A 370 15.64 2.42 32.20
CA GLY A 370 17.10 2.37 32.14
C GLY A 370 17.70 1.04 31.63
N LYS A 371 16.88 0.05 31.26
CA LYS A 371 17.33 -1.25 30.73
C LYS A 371 16.95 -1.42 29.27
N VAL A 372 17.82 -2.03 28.47
CA VAL A 372 17.50 -2.44 27.10
C VAL A 372 16.44 -3.53 27.12
N ARG A 373 15.39 -3.39 26.30
CA ARG A 373 14.28 -4.35 26.23
C ARG A 373 14.03 -4.89 24.84
N LEU A 374 14.28 -4.08 23.82
CA LEU A 374 14.07 -4.47 22.43
C LEU A 374 15.19 -3.97 21.53
N ILE A 375 15.79 -4.86 20.75
CA ILE A 375 16.71 -4.56 19.66
C ILE A 375 15.96 -4.80 18.36
N ALA A 376 15.42 -3.75 17.76
CA ALA A 376 14.67 -3.80 16.52
C ALA A 376 15.59 -3.95 15.30
N SER A 377 15.13 -4.73 14.31
CA SER A 377 15.80 -4.93 13.01
C SER A 377 15.52 -3.82 12.00
N GLY A 378 14.96 -2.69 12.45
CA GLY A 378 14.56 -1.55 11.62
C GLY A 378 15.68 -1.06 10.69
N ARG A 379 15.29 -0.63 9.49
CA ARG A 379 16.21 -0.01 8.53
C ARG A 379 16.65 1.37 9.04
N SER A 380 17.95 1.60 9.13
CA SER A 380 18.51 2.93 9.42
C SER A 380 18.20 3.91 8.29
N PHE A 381 18.31 5.20 8.59
CA PHE A 381 18.26 6.26 7.57
C PHE A 381 19.22 5.95 6.40
N ASP A 382 20.44 5.49 6.71
CA ASP A 382 21.44 5.10 5.71
C ASP A 382 20.96 3.96 4.80
N ALA A 383 20.35 2.93 5.37
CA ALA A 383 19.82 1.80 4.59
C ALA A 383 18.65 2.21 3.67
N LEU A 384 17.75 3.07 4.14
CA LEU A 384 16.65 3.60 3.32
C LEU A 384 17.15 4.56 2.24
N THR A 385 18.12 5.41 2.57
CA THR A 385 18.77 6.32 1.60
C THR A 385 19.48 5.53 0.50
N GLY A 386 20.21 4.48 0.88
CA GLY A 386 20.82 3.55 -0.06
C GLY A 386 19.79 2.85 -0.95
N LEU A 387 18.63 2.48 -0.40
CA LEU A 387 17.55 1.87 -1.18
C LEU A 387 16.98 2.83 -2.23
N CYS A 388 16.79 4.11 -1.89
CA CYS A 388 16.34 5.13 -2.84
C CYS A 388 17.36 5.40 -3.96
N LEU A 389 18.64 5.56 -3.60
CA LEU A 389 19.61 6.20 -4.49
C LEU A 389 20.55 5.24 -5.23
N ASN A 390 20.95 4.12 -4.61
CA ASN A 390 22.11 3.35 -5.11
C ASN A 390 21.91 2.77 -6.51
N GLN A 391 20.79 2.08 -6.73
CA GLN A 391 20.57 1.40 -8.01
C GLN A 391 20.25 2.39 -9.13
N ILE A 392 19.44 3.41 -8.85
CA ILE A 392 19.16 4.49 -9.81
C ILE A 392 20.47 5.17 -10.22
N ARG A 393 21.32 5.54 -9.25
CA ARG A 393 22.66 6.08 -9.52
C ARG A 393 23.47 5.13 -10.40
N GLN A 394 23.60 3.85 -10.02
CA GLN A 394 24.37 2.86 -10.79
C GLN A 394 23.88 2.69 -12.23
N SER A 395 22.58 2.92 -12.49
CA SER A 395 21.99 2.86 -13.82
C SER A 395 21.94 4.21 -14.56
N ALA A 396 22.32 5.32 -13.92
CA ALA A 396 22.29 6.66 -14.50
C ALA A 396 23.55 7.04 -15.29
N THR A 397 24.38 6.05 -15.69
CA THR A 397 25.62 6.24 -16.46
C THR A 397 25.39 7.16 -17.66
N ALA A 398 26.20 8.22 -17.77
CA ALA A 398 26.11 9.27 -18.79
C ALA A 398 24.78 10.06 -18.87
N ASN A 399 23.82 9.85 -17.96
CA ASN A 399 22.56 10.60 -17.92
C ASN A 399 22.64 11.75 -16.90
N THR A 400 23.11 12.91 -17.36
CA THR A 400 23.33 14.09 -16.51
C THR A 400 22.05 14.61 -15.86
N ALA A 401 20.91 14.55 -16.55
CA ALA A 401 19.62 14.97 -16.01
C ALA A 401 19.21 14.16 -14.77
N VAL A 402 19.38 12.83 -14.82
CA VAL A 402 19.10 11.95 -13.67
C VAL A 402 20.09 12.19 -12.53
N MET A 403 21.38 12.41 -12.84
CA MET A 403 22.38 12.74 -11.82
C MET A 403 22.05 14.06 -11.10
N VAL A 404 21.66 15.11 -11.83
CA VAL A 404 21.24 16.39 -11.23
C VAL A 404 19.98 16.20 -10.40
N ALA A 405 18.99 15.44 -10.88
CA ALA A 405 17.79 15.14 -10.11
C ALA A 405 18.12 14.43 -8.78
N LEU A 406 19.07 13.47 -8.79
CA LEU A 406 19.51 12.78 -7.56
C LEU A 406 20.18 13.76 -6.58
N LEU A 407 20.98 14.69 -7.07
CA LEU A 407 21.62 15.72 -6.25
C LEU A 407 20.58 16.68 -5.63
N ASN A 408 19.59 17.10 -6.41
CA ASN A 408 18.50 17.94 -5.93
C ASN A 408 17.67 17.22 -4.85
N ALA A 409 17.40 15.93 -5.03
CA ALA A 409 16.73 15.11 -4.01
C ALA A 409 17.55 15.01 -2.71
N ILE A 410 18.87 14.88 -2.80
CA ILE A 410 19.78 14.87 -1.64
C ILE A 410 19.80 16.23 -0.95
N GLU A 411 19.86 17.32 -1.73
CA GLU A 411 19.84 18.69 -1.22
C GLU A 411 18.56 18.97 -0.42
N ALA A 412 17.41 18.64 -1.01
CA ALA A 412 16.11 18.81 -0.38
C ALA A 412 16.01 18.03 0.94
N ALA A 413 16.43 16.75 0.94
CA ALA A 413 16.48 15.95 2.17
C ALA A 413 17.46 16.52 3.21
N GLY A 414 18.59 17.08 2.76
CA GLY A 414 19.58 17.73 3.61
C GLY A 414 19.08 18.98 4.34
N ARG A 415 18.12 19.69 3.74
CA ARG A 415 17.47 20.85 4.38
C ARG A 415 16.55 20.46 5.53
N GLN A 416 16.05 19.22 5.53
CA GLN A 416 15.09 18.72 6.51
C GLN A 416 15.74 18.10 7.76
N THR A 417 17.07 18.02 7.84
CA THR A 417 17.77 17.39 8.96
C THR A 417 18.99 18.20 9.44
N SER A 418 19.09 18.37 10.76
CA SER A 418 20.29 18.86 11.45
C SER A 418 21.20 17.74 11.98
N ASP A 419 20.76 16.48 11.93
CA ASP A 419 21.55 15.33 12.39
C ASP A 419 22.82 15.11 11.55
N ASP A 420 23.99 15.19 12.19
CA ASP A 420 25.31 15.06 11.55
C ASP A 420 25.53 13.69 10.91
N ALA A 421 24.99 12.60 11.47
CA ALA A 421 25.12 11.27 10.88
C ALA A 421 24.32 11.17 9.58
N ARG A 422 23.10 11.72 9.56
CA ARG A 422 22.26 11.78 8.35
C ARG A 422 22.86 12.66 7.27
N ARG A 423 23.38 13.85 7.65
CA ARG A 423 24.07 14.76 6.72
C ARG A 423 25.31 14.11 6.13
N ARG A 424 26.09 13.36 6.93
CA ARG A 424 27.22 12.54 6.43
C ARG A 424 26.78 11.45 5.44
N THR A 425 25.69 10.73 5.72
CA THR A 425 25.12 9.76 4.76
C THR A 425 24.75 10.45 3.44
N LEU A 426 24.04 11.57 3.49
CA LEU A 426 23.65 12.33 2.30
C LEU A 426 24.87 12.84 1.52
N SER A 427 25.88 13.38 2.21
CA SER A 427 27.13 13.86 1.58
C SER A 427 27.90 12.71 0.93
N ARG A 428 27.91 11.52 1.54
CA ARG A 428 28.51 10.31 0.95
C ARG A 428 27.83 9.97 -0.38
N HIS A 429 26.50 10.02 -0.43
CA HIS A 429 25.75 9.77 -1.67
C HIS A 429 25.97 10.85 -2.75
N ALA A 430 26.05 12.13 -2.38
CA ALA A 430 26.40 13.20 -3.31
C ALA A 430 27.80 12.98 -3.93
N ASN A 431 28.78 12.59 -3.11
CA ASN A 431 30.12 12.27 -3.60
C ASN A 431 30.11 11.05 -4.55
N LEU A 432 29.33 10.01 -4.25
CA LEU A 432 29.20 8.84 -5.14
C LEU A 432 28.57 9.19 -6.51
N ILE A 433 27.71 10.20 -6.57
CA ILE A 433 27.16 10.72 -7.82
C ILE A 433 28.21 11.52 -8.58
N ALA A 434 28.97 12.38 -7.89
CA ALA A 434 30.08 13.13 -8.49
C ALA A 434 31.16 12.20 -9.08
N THR A 435 31.49 11.11 -8.39
CA THR A 435 32.40 10.07 -8.93
C THR A 435 31.84 9.45 -10.20
N LEU A 436 30.57 9.03 -10.20
CA LEU A 436 29.94 8.48 -11.41
C LEU A 436 29.94 9.47 -12.58
N ALA A 437 29.69 10.75 -12.32
CA ALA A 437 29.70 11.79 -13.34
C ALA A 437 31.09 11.88 -14.00
N ARG A 438 32.17 11.92 -13.20
CA ARG A 438 33.56 11.92 -13.72
C ARG A 438 33.88 10.67 -14.53
N ASP A 439 33.37 9.52 -14.11
CA ASP A 439 33.69 8.23 -14.73
C ASP A 439 32.90 7.98 -16.04
N SER A 440 31.76 8.66 -16.23
CA SER A 440 30.83 8.32 -17.33
C SER A 440 30.42 9.46 -18.26
N VAL A 441 30.59 10.73 -17.87
CA VAL A 441 30.25 11.89 -18.72
C VAL A 441 31.52 12.39 -19.41
N THR A 442 31.60 12.20 -20.73
CA THR A 442 32.79 12.50 -21.53
C THR A 442 32.88 13.96 -21.96
N CYS A 443 31.75 14.63 -22.15
CA CYS A 443 31.69 16.04 -22.54
C CYS A 443 31.93 16.95 -21.33
N PRO A 444 32.97 17.83 -21.34
CA PRO A 444 33.26 18.72 -20.22
C PRO A 444 32.12 19.69 -19.88
N ASP A 445 31.41 20.19 -20.89
CA ASP A 445 30.30 21.14 -20.72
C ASP A 445 29.07 20.50 -20.09
N ASP A 446 28.86 19.19 -20.30
CA ASP A 446 27.80 18.42 -19.64
C ASP A 446 28.19 17.97 -18.23
N LEU A 447 29.50 17.74 -18.00
CA LEU A 447 30.04 17.34 -16.70
C LEU A 447 30.05 18.50 -15.69
N ALA A 448 30.40 19.71 -16.14
CA ALA A 448 30.58 20.87 -15.26
C ALA A 448 29.33 21.22 -14.42
N PRO A 449 28.10 21.24 -14.97
CA PRO A 449 26.88 21.48 -14.18
C PRO A 449 26.65 20.44 -13.07
N VAL A 450 26.90 19.15 -13.36
CA VAL A 450 26.71 18.07 -12.39
C VAL A 450 27.71 18.22 -11.23
N LEU A 451 28.98 18.47 -11.53
CA LEU A 451 30.01 18.67 -10.50
C LEU A 451 29.78 19.95 -9.68
N THR A 452 29.34 21.03 -10.33
CA THR A 452 29.00 22.29 -9.64
C THR A 452 27.88 22.06 -8.64
N THR A 453 26.81 21.38 -9.07
CA THR A 453 25.67 21.02 -8.20
C THR A 453 26.14 20.12 -7.06
N ALA A 454 26.94 19.08 -7.34
CA ALA A 454 27.42 18.17 -6.31
C ALA A 454 28.28 18.88 -5.26
N ASN A 455 29.16 19.78 -5.68
CA ASN A 455 30.00 20.57 -4.77
C ASN A 455 29.17 21.51 -3.90
N ALA A 456 28.16 22.17 -4.47
CA ALA A 456 27.24 23.02 -3.71
C ALA A 456 26.48 22.23 -2.64
N VAL A 457 25.92 21.08 -3.01
CA VAL A 457 25.19 20.19 -2.08
C VAL A 457 26.11 19.69 -0.97
N MET A 458 27.33 19.24 -1.28
CA MET A 458 28.28 18.80 -0.27
C MET A 458 28.72 19.94 0.65
N ALA A 459 28.93 21.15 0.11
CA ALA A 459 29.26 22.33 0.91
C ALA A 459 28.13 22.69 1.88
N GLU A 460 26.87 22.66 1.41
CA GLU A 460 25.71 22.89 2.26
C GLU A 460 25.63 21.82 3.36
N LEU A 461 25.72 20.54 3.02
CA LEU A 461 25.63 19.43 3.98
C LEU A 461 26.73 19.47 5.04
N ASN A 462 27.94 19.88 4.66
CA ASN A 462 29.08 19.99 5.58
C ASN A 462 29.11 21.31 6.37
N SER A 463 28.31 22.31 5.98
CA SER A 463 28.16 23.53 6.78
C SER A 463 27.37 23.24 8.06
N ALA A 464 27.89 23.69 9.20
CA ALA A 464 27.20 23.60 10.48
C ALA A 464 25.97 24.51 10.45
N ARG A 465 24.76 23.94 10.43
CA ARG A 465 23.53 24.71 10.66
C ARG A 465 23.27 24.78 12.17
N PRO A 466 22.93 25.95 12.73
CA PRO A 466 22.37 26.01 14.08
C PRO A 466 21.08 25.18 14.12
N HIS A 467 20.87 24.45 15.22
CA HIS A 467 19.63 23.70 15.45
C HIS A 467 18.41 24.62 15.25
N PRO A 468 17.43 24.26 14.40
CA PRO A 468 16.16 24.96 14.41
C PRO A 468 15.53 24.77 15.80
N ALA A 469 15.18 25.90 16.42
CA ALA A 469 14.59 25.98 17.76
C ALA A 469 13.18 25.40 17.82
#